data_AF-A0A0P8A5C3-F1
#
_entry.id   AF-A0A0P8A5C3-F1
#
_cell.length_a   1.000
_cell.length_b   1.000
_cell.length_c   1.000
_cell.angle_alpha   90.00
_cell.angle_beta   90.00
_cell.angle_gamma   90.00
#
_symmetry.space_group_name_H-M   'P 1'
#
loop_
_entity.id
_entity.type
_entity.pdbx_description
1 polymer ?
#
loop_
_entity_poly.entity_id
_entity_poly.type
_entity_poly.pdbx_seq_one_letter_code
_entity_poly.pdbx_strand_id
1 'polypeptide(L)'
;MLPRLALATLLGLSVPALVDVVVERPAIAQSQPIGTFQDDAWEVSLSTAYGEYYYRGRARGSSDVLELWNVELGGTPSRHIYRWYNGNYTYQIVWRPADPDFIRLQVFEDDIELLNRLLERTRVR
;
A
#
# COMPACT_ATOMS: atom_id res chain seq x y z
N MET A 1 -54.35 -6.76 57.59
CA MET A 1 -53.96 -5.35 57.80
C MET A 1 -52.86 -5.00 56.79
N LEU A 2 -53.16 -4.23 55.75
CA LEU A 2 -52.21 -3.41 54.99
C LEU A 2 -52.36 -1.95 55.49
N PRO A 3 -51.44 -0.98 55.28
CA PRO A 3 -50.27 -0.95 54.38
C PRO A 3 -48.99 -0.35 55.00
N ARG A 4 -47.89 -0.33 54.24
CA ARG A 4 -46.97 0.82 54.15
C ARG A 4 -46.03 0.62 52.96
N LEU A 5 -46.32 1.35 51.88
CA LEU A 5 -45.37 1.55 50.80
C LEU A 5 -44.21 2.40 51.32
N ALA A 6 -42.98 2.01 51.01
CA ALA A 6 -41.86 2.92 50.93
C ALA A 6 -41.32 2.86 49.50
N LEU A 7 -41.60 3.92 48.75
CA LEU A 7 -41.09 4.19 47.41
C LEU A 7 -39.70 4.83 47.58
N ALA A 8 -38.65 4.14 47.15
CA ALA A 8 -37.30 4.72 47.07
C ALA A 8 -36.94 4.88 45.59
N THR A 9 -37.06 6.10 45.11
CA THR A 9 -36.53 6.54 43.81
C THR A 9 -35.04 6.77 43.95
N LEU A 10 -34.21 5.85 43.43
CA LEU A 10 -32.80 6.11 43.18
C LEU A 10 -32.60 6.43 41.70
N LEU A 11 -32.53 7.73 41.43
CA LEU A 11 -31.97 8.29 40.21
C LEU A 11 -30.45 8.12 40.28
N GLY A 12 -29.94 7.01 39.71
CA GLY A 12 -28.53 6.86 39.41
C GLY A 12 -28.22 7.51 38.07
N LEU A 13 -27.76 8.76 38.09
CA LEU A 13 -27.28 9.45 36.91
C LEU A 13 -26.03 8.75 36.36
N SER A 14 -26.11 8.50 35.06
CA SER A 14 -25.09 8.03 34.14
C SER A 14 -23.67 8.55 34.37
N VAL A 15 -22.69 7.66 34.25
CA VAL A 15 -21.54 7.94 33.38
C VAL A 15 -21.37 6.73 32.46
N PRO A 16 -21.56 6.85 31.13
CA PRO A 16 -20.99 5.84 30.26
C PRO A 16 -19.48 5.91 30.46
N ALA A 17 -18.88 4.80 30.87
CA ALA A 17 -17.44 4.64 30.71
C ALA A 17 -17.17 4.75 29.21
N LEU A 18 -16.52 5.84 28.79
CA LEU A 18 -15.93 5.94 27.47
C LEU A 18 -14.83 4.88 27.42
N VAL A 19 -15.18 3.69 26.91
CA VAL A 19 -14.19 2.79 26.37
C VAL A 19 -13.59 3.56 25.20
N ASP A 20 -12.30 3.88 25.30
CA ASP A 20 -11.54 4.41 24.18
C ASP A 20 -11.58 3.32 23.10
N VAL A 21 -12.52 3.47 22.17
CA VAL A 21 -12.55 2.65 20.96
C VAL A 21 -11.29 3.07 20.23
N VAL A 22 -10.24 2.26 20.34
CA VAL A 22 -9.16 2.25 19.36
C VAL A 22 -9.87 2.09 18.02
N VAL A 23 -10.02 3.20 17.31
CA VAL A 23 -10.46 3.21 15.94
C VAL A 23 -9.36 2.46 15.20
N GLU A 24 -9.55 1.16 15.01
CA GLU A 24 -8.86 0.45 13.95
C GLU A 24 -9.18 1.25 12.69
N ARG A 25 -8.19 2.03 12.25
CA ARG A 25 -8.30 2.77 11.00
C ARG A 25 -8.68 1.71 9.98
N PRO A 26 -9.85 1.80 9.30
CA PRO A 26 -10.13 0.87 8.23
C PRO A 26 -8.93 1.01 7.31
N ALA A 27 -8.20 -0.08 7.11
CA ALA A 27 -7.20 -0.15 6.07
C ALA A 27 -7.98 0.25 4.81
N ILE A 28 -7.81 1.49 4.36
CA ILE A 28 -8.32 1.91 3.07
C ILE A 28 -7.71 0.88 2.15
N ALA A 29 -8.54 0.01 1.57
CA ALA A 29 -8.08 -1.02 0.66
C ALA A 29 -7.32 -0.28 -0.43
N GLN A 30 -5.99 -0.27 -0.31
CA GLN A 30 -5.14 0.46 -1.23
C GLN A 30 -5.41 -0.15 -2.59
N SER A 31 -5.88 0.62 -3.56
CA SER A 31 -6.23 0.05 -4.87
C SER A 31 -4.98 -0.33 -5.67
N GLN A 32 -3.85 0.31 -5.36
CA GLN A 32 -2.54 0.12 -6.00
C GLN A 32 -1.40 0.61 -5.10
N PRO A 33 -0.18 0.07 -5.23
CA PRO A 33 0.94 0.50 -4.40
C PRO A 33 1.34 1.94 -4.76
N ILE A 34 1.42 2.82 -3.77
CA ILE A 34 1.89 4.21 -3.91
C ILE A 34 2.93 4.43 -2.84
N GLY A 35 4.02 5.11 -3.17
CA GLY A 35 5.12 5.41 -2.26
C GLY A 35 6.45 4.88 -2.77
N THR A 36 7.47 4.97 -1.92
CA THR A 36 8.82 4.50 -2.22
C THR A 36 9.04 3.14 -1.60
N PHE A 37 9.63 2.23 -2.38
CA PHE A 37 10.01 0.88 -1.99
C PHE A 37 11.47 0.67 -2.33
N GLN A 38 12.20 -0.01 -1.46
CA GLN A 38 13.63 -0.19 -1.65
C GLN A 38 14.15 -1.49 -1.04
N ASP A 39 15.34 -1.84 -1.48
CA ASP A 39 16.27 -2.70 -0.76
C ASP A 39 17.65 -2.05 -0.75
N ASP A 40 18.70 -2.83 -0.50
CA ASP A 40 20.08 -2.32 -0.43
C ASP A 40 20.61 -1.81 -1.79
N ALA A 41 20.02 -2.23 -2.91
CA ALA A 41 20.53 -1.98 -4.26
C ALA A 41 19.58 -1.16 -5.14
N TRP A 42 18.27 -1.20 -4.91
CA TRP A 42 17.27 -0.55 -5.75
C TRP A 42 16.29 0.29 -4.96
N GLU A 43 15.83 1.37 -5.58
CA GLU A 43 14.75 2.22 -5.10
C GLU A 43 13.74 2.43 -6.24
N VAL A 44 12.46 2.22 -5.93
CA VAL A 44 11.33 2.46 -6.83
C VAL A 44 10.33 3.35 -6.12
N SER A 45 9.98 4.46 -6.75
CA SER A 45 8.88 5.33 -6.33
C SER A 45 7.71 5.18 -7.30
N LEU A 46 6.53 4.88 -6.75
CA LEU A 46 5.28 4.72 -7.50
C LEU A 46 4.32 5.82 -7.09
N SER A 47 3.78 6.56 -8.05
CA SER A 47 2.84 7.64 -7.77
C SER A 47 1.93 7.95 -8.95
N THR A 48 0.93 8.79 -8.70
CA THR A 48 -0.01 9.26 -9.72
C THR A 48 0.23 10.73 -9.99
N ALA A 49 0.43 11.10 -11.25
CA ALA A 49 0.57 12.47 -11.71
C ALA A 49 -0.22 12.65 -13.01
N TYR A 50 -0.92 13.79 -13.15
CA TYR A 50 -1.78 14.06 -14.30
C TYR A 50 -2.84 12.97 -14.59
N GLY A 51 -3.26 12.23 -13.56
CA GLY A 51 -4.21 11.11 -13.70
C GLY A 51 -3.57 9.79 -14.16
N GLU A 52 -2.25 9.79 -14.43
CA GLU A 52 -1.52 8.61 -14.85
C GLU A 52 -0.67 8.05 -13.72
N TYR A 53 -0.60 6.73 -13.64
CA TYR A 53 0.25 6.02 -12.70
C TYR A 53 1.62 5.77 -13.33
N TYR A 54 2.67 6.29 -12.71
CA TYR A 54 4.01 6.29 -13.29
C TYR A 54 5.04 5.69 -12.33
N TYR A 55 6.09 5.14 -12.94
CA TYR A 55 7.21 4.49 -12.29
C TYR A 55 8.41 5.42 -12.30
N ARG A 56 9.12 5.50 -11.17
CA ARG A 56 10.43 6.13 -11.07
C ARG A 56 11.40 5.20 -10.36
N GLY A 57 12.39 4.68 -11.07
CA GLY A 57 13.35 3.71 -10.55
C GLY A 57 14.79 4.18 -10.65
N ARG A 58 15.63 3.75 -9.70
CA ARG A 58 17.09 3.94 -9.73
C ARG A 58 17.83 2.86 -8.97
N ALA A 59 19.07 2.62 -9.36
CA ALA A 59 20.03 1.91 -8.52
C ALA A 59 20.48 2.82 -7.36
N ARG A 60 20.60 2.27 -6.16
CA ARG A 60 21.05 2.98 -4.96
C ARG A 60 22.51 3.42 -5.16
N GLY A 61 22.77 4.70 -4.91
CA GLY A 61 24.08 5.31 -5.14
C GLY A 61 24.30 5.84 -6.56
N SER A 62 23.38 5.58 -7.50
CA SER A 62 23.38 6.23 -8.80
C SER A 62 22.59 7.55 -8.79
N SER A 63 23.03 8.51 -9.59
CA SER A 63 22.25 9.70 -9.95
C SER A 63 21.28 9.45 -11.11
N ASP A 64 21.44 8.34 -11.82
CA ASP A 64 20.63 8.01 -12.98
C ASP A 64 19.26 7.52 -12.53
N VAL A 65 18.24 8.09 -13.15
CA VAL A 65 16.85 7.85 -12.82
C VAL A 65 16.12 7.50 -14.10
N LEU A 66 15.31 6.45 -14.04
CA LEU A 66 14.39 6.08 -15.10
C LEU A 66 12.96 6.41 -14.69
N GLU A 67 12.28 7.21 -15.50
CA GLU A 67 10.87 7.56 -15.32
C GLU A 67 10.05 7.00 -16.48
N LEU A 68 8.99 6.26 -16.17
CA LEU A 68 8.16 5.57 -17.15
C LEU A 68 6.68 5.85 -16.90
N TRP A 69 5.98 6.13 -18.01
CA TRP A 69 4.55 6.48 -18.06
C TRP A 69 3.80 5.45 -18.92
N ASN A 70 2.48 5.62 -19.09
CA ASN A 70 1.64 4.71 -19.88
C ASN A 70 1.67 3.27 -19.36
N VAL A 71 1.33 3.09 -18.07
CA VAL A 71 1.31 1.76 -17.46
C VAL A 71 0.30 0.83 -18.13
N GLU A 72 0.69 -0.41 -18.37
CA GLU A 72 -0.21 -1.50 -18.71
C GLU A 72 -0.55 -2.31 -17.46
N LEU A 73 -1.84 -2.53 -17.23
CA LEU A 73 -2.35 -3.24 -16.06
C LEU A 73 -2.72 -4.68 -16.42
N GLY A 74 -2.43 -5.61 -15.51
CA GLY A 74 -2.84 -7.01 -15.63
C GLY A 74 -2.83 -7.75 -14.29
N GLY A 75 -2.90 -9.08 -14.36
CA GLY A 75 -2.93 -9.94 -13.18
C GLY A 75 -4.36 -10.25 -12.71
N THR A 76 -4.51 -10.41 -11.40
CA THR A 76 -5.77 -10.79 -10.74
C THR A 76 -6.04 -9.86 -9.55
N PRO A 77 -7.26 -9.81 -8.97
CA PRO A 77 -7.54 -8.96 -7.81
C PRO A 77 -6.69 -9.24 -6.56
N SER A 78 -6.08 -10.43 -6.45
CA SER A 78 -5.17 -10.78 -5.35
C SER A 78 -3.70 -10.58 -5.69
N ARG A 79 -3.37 -10.34 -6.97
CA ARG A 79 -2.01 -10.15 -7.47
C ARG A 79 -2.03 -9.27 -8.71
N HIS A 80 -1.79 -7.98 -8.49
CA HIS A 80 -1.77 -6.97 -9.53
C HIS A 80 -0.42 -6.98 -10.23
N ILE A 81 -0.42 -6.75 -11.54
CA ILE A 81 0.79 -6.61 -12.35
C ILE A 81 0.72 -5.29 -13.10
N TYR A 82 1.75 -4.47 -12.94
CA TYR A 82 1.93 -3.19 -13.60
C TYR A 82 3.14 -3.29 -14.51
N ARG A 83 3.02 -2.90 -15.78
CA ARG A 83 4.11 -2.97 -16.77
C ARG A 83 4.34 -1.62 -17.42
N TRP A 84 5.62 -1.32 -17.60
CA TRP A 84 6.09 -0.20 -18.39
C TRP A 84 7.14 -0.69 -19.38
N TYR A 85 7.20 -0.06 -20.54
CA TYR A 85 8.07 -0.47 -21.64
C TYR A 85 9.07 0.63 -21.97
N ASN A 86 10.31 0.25 -22.23
CA ASN A 86 11.36 1.14 -22.71
C ASN A 86 12.28 0.39 -23.68
N GLY A 87 12.01 0.53 -24.98
CA GLY A 87 12.65 -0.30 -26.00
C GLY A 87 12.31 -1.78 -25.80
N ASN A 88 13.33 -2.64 -25.79
CA ASN A 88 13.17 -4.09 -25.56
C ASN A 88 13.05 -4.44 -24.06
N TYR A 89 13.13 -3.45 -23.17
CA TYR A 89 13.01 -3.68 -21.74
C TYR A 89 11.57 -3.55 -21.25
N THR A 90 11.13 -4.54 -20.48
CA THR A 90 9.87 -4.49 -19.74
C THR A 90 10.15 -4.37 -18.25
N TYR A 91 9.66 -3.30 -17.63
CA TYR A 91 9.73 -3.06 -16.20
C TYR A 91 8.39 -3.46 -15.59
N GLN A 92 8.41 -4.48 -14.73
CA GLN A 92 7.23 -5.06 -14.14
C GLN A 92 7.24 -4.89 -12.62
N ILE A 93 6.15 -4.35 -12.07
CA ILE A 93 5.85 -4.39 -10.65
C ILE A 93 4.73 -5.40 -10.41
N VAL A 94 5.01 -6.38 -9.55
CA VAL A 94 4.00 -7.31 -9.03
C VAL A 94 3.69 -6.93 -7.59
N TRP A 95 2.40 -6.78 -7.29
CA TRP A 95 1.94 -6.34 -5.98
C TRP A 95 0.75 -7.17 -5.49
N ARG A 96 0.65 -7.37 -4.18
CA ARG A 96 -0.46 -8.08 -3.55
C ARG A 96 -1.14 -7.15 -2.53
N PRO A 97 -2.45 -6.90 -2.64
CA PRO A 97 -3.16 -6.10 -1.65
C PRO A 97 -3.08 -6.65 -0.23
N ALA A 98 -2.97 -7.98 -0.09
CA ALA A 98 -2.82 -8.64 1.20
C ALA A 98 -1.45 -8.43 1.86
N ASP A 99 -0.47 -7.91 1.11
CA ASP A 99 0.88 -7.62 1.60
C ASP A 99 1.36 -6.26 1.04
N PRO A 100 0.74 -5.16 1.48
CA PRO A 100 0.83 -3.87 0.80
C PRO A 100 2.18 -3.17 0.97
N ASP A 101 3.02 -3.65 1.89
CA ASP A 101 4.34 -3.10 2.18
C ASP A 101 5.43 -3.63 1.27
N PHE A 102 5.14 -4.63 0.43
CA PHE A 102 6.13 -5.18 -0.49
C PHE A 102 5.69 -5.08 -1.94
N ILE A 103 6.66 -4.81 -2.82
CA ILE A 103 6.52 -4.98 -4.26
C ILE A 103 7.61 -5.91 -4.77
N ARG A 104 7.33 -6.65 -5.83
CA ARG A 104 8.38 -7.36 -6.58
C ARG A 104 8.68 -6.59 -7.86
N LEU A 105 9.90 -6.08 -7.96
CA LEU A 105 10.46 -5.48 -9.15
C LEU A 105 11.05 -6.59 -10.03
N GLN A 106 10.59 -6.64 -11.28
CA GLN A 106 11.16 -7.51 -12.29
C GLN A 106 11.50 -6.68 -13.54
N VAL A 107 12.64 -6.96 -14.15
CA VAL A 107 13.05 -6.34 -15.42
C VAL A 107 13.39 -7.44 -16.39
N PHE A 108 12.80 -7.35 -17.57
CA PHE A 108 13.02 -8.28 -18.67
C PHE A 108 13.63 -7.55 -19.85
N GLU A 109 14.52 -8.21 -20.58
CA GLU A 109 14.92 -7.84 -21.94
C GLU A 109 14.34 -8.92 -22.86
N ASP A 110 13.36 -8.54 -23.68
CA ASP A 110 12.45 -9.48 -24.34
C ASP A 110 11.85 -10.48 -23.31
N ASP A 111 12.15 -11.77 -23.42
CA ASP A 111 11.68 -12.83 -22.52
C ASP A 111 12.69 -13.22 -21.42
N ILE A 112 13.85 -12.55 -21.37
CA ILE A 112 14.94 -12.88 -20.43
C ILE A 112 14.81 -12.02 -19.18
N GLU A 113 14.63 -12.65 -18.00
CA GLU A 113 14.61 -11.94 -16.72
C GLU A 113 16.02 -11.49 -16.31
N LEU A 114 16.25 -10.18 -16.30
CA LEU A 114 17.51 -9.55 -15.88
C LEU A 114 17.52 -9.18 -14.40
N LEU A 115 16.35 -8.86 -13.83
CA LEU A 115 16.21 -8.43 -12.45
C LEU A 115 14.96 -9.06 -11.83
N ASN A 116 15.09 -9.52 -10.58
CA ASN A 116 13.96 -10.00 -9.77
C ASN A 116 14.24 -9.73 -8.30
N ARG A 117 13.60 -8.71 -7.74
CA ARG A 117 13.89 -8.23 -6.38
C ARG A 117 12.60 -7.96 -5.63
N LEU A 118 12.59 -8.32 -4.35
CA LEU A 118 11.53 -7.94 -3.43
C LEU A 118 11.97 -6.64 -2.74
N LEU A 119 11.17 -5.59 -2.88
CA LEU A 119 11.42 -4.28 -2.29
C LEU A 119 10.41 -4.02 -1.19
N GLU A 120 10.87 -3.44 -0.09
CA GLU A 120 10.03 -3.08 1.06
C GLU A 120 9.73 -1.58 1.04
N ARG A 121 8.52 -1.21 1.44
CA ARG A 121 8.08 0.17 1.58
C ARG A 121 8.98 0.91 2.57
N THR A 122 9.55 2.02 2.12
CA THR A 122 10.26 2.94 2.99
C THR A 122 9.25 3.64 3.90
N ARG A 123 9.40 3.45 5.21
CA ARG A 123 8.68 4.27 6.20
C ARG A 123 9.42 5.59 6.34
N VAL A 124 8.77 6.69 5.97
CA VAL A 124 9.26 8.03 6.29
C VAL A 124 9.30 8.12 7.82
N ARG A 125 10.48 8.36 8.39
CA ARG A 125 10.65 8.69 9.81
C ARG A 125 10.40 10.17 10.04
#